data_AF-A0A9Q0FK25-F1
#
_entry.id   AF-A0A9Q0FK25-F1
#
_cell.length_a   1.000
_cell.length_b   1.000
_cell.length_c   1.000
_cell.angle_alpha   90.00
_cell.angle_beta   90.00
_cell.angle_gamma   90.00
#
_symmetry.space_group_name_H-M   'P 1'
#
loop_
_entity.id
_entity.type
_entity.pdbx_description
1 polymer ?
#
loop_
_entity_poly.entity_id
_entity_poly.type
_entity_poly.pdbx_seq_one_letter_code
_entity_poly.pdbx_strand_id
1 'polypeptide(L)'
;MPFKIAYPALEGQEWKIITGSDPKNTPWSYHNGGSWPTLLWQELVNLPVGVLDCNSLLTSIFNNTFLPAYSGMHKDEYYEIAEKAIKLAERRISRDQWPEYYDTKRARFIGKQSRLFQTWSIAGYLVSKLLLANPSGAKMLVNEEDPELVNALISANPRRKRVRKAFRQPLIVYFM
;
A
#
# COMPACT_ATOMS: atom_id res chain seq x y z
N MET A 1 -5.61 0.40 13.81
CA MET A 1 -5.62 0.46 12.33
C MET A 1 -4.39 -0.29 11.84
N PRO A 2 -4.50 -1.21 10.85
CA PRO A 2 -3.48 -2.24 10.62
C PRO A 2 -2.24 -1.75 9.87
N PHE A 3 -2.39 -0.78 8.96
CA PHE A 3 -1.29 -0.40 8.06
C PHE A 3 -0.75 0.99 8.37
N LYS A 4 0.55 1.15 8.16
CA LYS A 4 1.31 2.39 8.31
C LYS A 4 1.70 2.86 6.92
N ILE A 5 1.59 4.16 6.65
CA ILE A 5 2.05 4.72 5.38
C ILE A 5 3.58 4.68 5.24
N ALA A 6 4.29 4.72 6.37
CA ALA A 6 5.74 4.59 6.45
C ALA A 6 6.15 4.02 7.82
N TYR A 7 7.29 3.34 7.86
CA TYR A 7 7.90 2.85 9.10
C TYR A 7 9.44 2.80 8.96
N PRO A 8 10.21 3.27 9.95
CA PRO A 8 9.78 4.00 11.15
C PRO A 8 9.35 5.45 10.82
N ALA A 9 8.84 6.17 11.83
CA ALA A 9 8.65 7.61 11.73
C ALA A 9 9.99 8.35 11.92
N LEU A 10 10.14 9.49 11.26
CA LEU A 10 11.23 10.44 11.48
C LEU A 10 11.03 11.11 12.84
N GLU A 11 12.09 11.18 13.64
CA GLU A 11 12.09 11.71 15.01
C GLU A 11 13.24 12.72 15.24
N GLY A 12 13.15 13.52 16.30
CA GLY A 12 14.24 14.40 16.74
C GLY A 12 14.74 15.38 15.66
N GLN A 13 16.06 15.41 15.43
CA GLN A 13 16.68 16.29 14.45
C GLN A 13 16.37 15.90 13.00
N GLU A 14 16.22 14.60 12.74
CA GLU A 14 15.89 14.12 11.40
C GLU A 14 14.52 14.64 10.95
N TRP A 15 13.52 14.59 11.85
CA TRP A 15 12.22 15.19 11.59
C TRP A 15 12.33 16.70 11.30
N LYS A 16 13.11 17.45 12.09
CA LYS A 16 13.28 18.89 11.89
C LYS A 16 13.89 19.21 10.53
N ILE A 17 14.92 18.47 10.13
CA ILE A 17 15.66 18.69 8.89
C ILE A 17 14.85 18.26 7.67
N ILE A 18 14.31 17.03 7.66
CA ILE A 18 13.65 16.46 6.48
C ILE A 18 12.27 17.08 6.25
N THR A 19 11.51 17.31 7.32
CA THR A 19 10.14 17.83 7.20
C THR A 19 10.06 19.35 7.31
N GLY A 20 11.15 20.04 7.65
CA GLY A 20 11.13 21.47 7.98
C GLY A 20 10.39 21.78 9.28
N SER A 21 10.37 20.82 10.22
CA SER A 21 9.58 20.88 11.46
C SER A 21 8.07 21.04 11.22
N ASP A 22 7.53 20.43 10.15
CA ASP A 22 6.11 20.52 9.80
C ASP A 22 5.24 19.94 10.93
N PRO A 23 4.42 20.78 11.60
CA PRO A 23 3.62 20.35 12.75
C PRO A 23 2.54 19.35 12.37
N LYS A 24 2.13 19.21 11.10
CA LYS A 24 1.17 18.18 10.68
C LYS A 24 1.82 16.79 10.63
N ASN A 25 3.11 16.73 10.36
CA ASN A 25 3.89 15.50 10.19
C ASN A 25 4.74 15.16 11.43
N THR A 26 4.26 15.45 12.64
CA THR A 26 4.90 15.01 13.89
C THR A 26 5.11 13.50 13.90
N PRO A 27 6.10 12.98 14.66
CA PRO A 27 6.37 11.54 14.70
C PRO A 27 5.13 10.69 14.93
N TRP A 28 4.95 9.69 14.06
CA TRP A 28 3.81 8.77 14.06
C TRP A 28 2.46 9.44 13.76
N SER A 29 2.46 10.50 12.96
CA SER A 29 1.25 11.22 12.53
C SER A 29 1.25 11.47 11.04
N TYR A 30 0.06 11.50 10.44
CA TYR A 30 -0.17 11.84 9.03
C TYR A 30 0.78 11.10 8.07
N HIS A 31 1.58 11.79 7.26
CA HIS A 31 2.53 11.14 6.34
C HIS A 31 3.78 10.59 7.05
N ASN A 32 4.10 11.07 8.25
CA ASN A 32 5.25 10.62 9.04
C ASN A 32 4.90 9.43 9.94
N GLY A 33 4.55 8.30 9.33
CA GLY A 33 4.26 7.05 10.04
C GLY A 33 2.86 6.99 10.67
N GLY A 34 1.93 7.83 10.19
CA GLY A 34 0.50 7.67 10.47
C GLY A 34 -0.04 6.35 9.91
N SER A 35 -1.17 5.90 10.45
CA SER A 35 -1.86 4.71 10.00
C SER A 35 -3.12 5.06 9.23
N TRP A 36 -3.21 4.60 7.99
CA TRP A 36 -4.19 5.07 7.01
C TRP A 36 -5.15 3.94 6.65
N PRO A 37 -6.47 4.08 6.92
CA PRO A 37 -7.43 3.02 6.60
C PRO A 37 -7.54 2.72 5.10
N THR A 38 -7.32 3.72 4.24
CA THR A 38 -7.32 3.52 2.78
C THR A 38 -6.27 2.49 2.33
N LEU A 39 -5.19 2.27 3.08
CA LEU A 39 -4.19 1.26 2.72
C LEU A 39 -4.72 -0.19 2.83
N LEU A 40 -5.86 -0.39 3.50
CA LEU A 40 -6.51 -1.71 3.59
C LEU A 40 -6.71 -2.36 2.23
N TRP A 41 -7.09 -1.62 1.18
CA TRP A 41 -7.30 -2.28 -0.12
C TRP A 41 -5.99 -2.38 -0.90
N GLN A 42 -5.08 -1.42 -0.78
CA GLN A 42 -3.80 -1.43 -1.51
C GLN A 42 -2.93 -2.61 -1.08
N GLU A 43 -2.78 -2.83 0.22
CA GLU A 43 -2.05 -3.98 0.73
C GLU A 43 -2.73 -5.30 0.31
N LEU A 44 -4.06 -5.32 0.24
CA LEU A 44 -4.81 -6.51 -0.13
C LEU A 44 -4.94 -6.76 -1.63
N VAL A 45 -4.73 -5.77 -2.51
CA VAL A 45 -4.65 -5.98 -3.97
C VAL A 45 -3.31 -6.60 -4.34
N ASN A 46 -2.24 -6.21 -3.67
CA ASN A 46 -0.91 -6.78 -3.91
C ASN A 46 -0.85 -8.28 -3.62
N LEU A 47 -1.70 -8.79 -2.71
CA LEU A 47 -1.69 -10.19 -2.27
C LEU A 47 -2.24 -11.19 -3.33
N PRO A 48 -3.42 -10.98 -3.96
CA PRO A 48 -3.89 -11.81 -5.06
C PRO A 48 -2.98 -11.76 -6.29
N VAL A 49 -2.38 -10.61 -6.59
CA VAL A 49 -1.61 -10.41 -7.83
C VAL A 49 -0.28 -11.16 -7.78
N GLY A 50 0.38 -11.24 -6.62
CA GLY A 50 1.56 -12.08 -6.42
C GLY A 50 1.26 -13.59 -6.41
N VAL A 51 0.02 -13.98 -6.16
CA VAL A 51 -0.43 -15.38 -6.06
C VAL A 51 -1.08 -15.88 -7.36
N LEU A 52 -1.60 -14.99 -8.20
CA LEU A 52 -2.28 -15.34 -9.45
C LEU A 52 -1.34 -15.73 -10.59
N ASP A 53 -0.02 -15.68 -10.40
CA ASP A 53 0.95 -16.21 -11.36
C ASP A 53 2.12 -16.93 -10.66
N CYS A 54 1.85 -18.16 -10.19
CA CYS A 54 2.89 -19.04 -9.65
C CYS A 54 3.83 -19.65 -10.72
N ASN A 55 3.78 -19.20 -11.98
CA ASN A 55 4.48 -19.88 -13.08
C ASN A 55 5.45 -19.03 -13.89
N SER A 56 5.78 -17.81 -13.47
CA SER A 56 6.74 -17.00 -14.23
C SER A 56 7.82 -16.41 -13.33
N LEU A 57 8.99 -16.17 -13.91
CA LEU A 57 10.16 -15.48 -13.34
C LEU A 57 9.85 -14.13 -12.65
N LEU A 58 8.60 -13.65 -12.68
CA LEU A 58 8.07 -12.44 -12.07
C LEU A 58 8.13 -12.44 -10.53
N THR A 59 8.08 -13.60 -9.87
CA THR A 59 8.21 -13.68 -8.40
C THR A 59 9.56 -13.10 -7.94
N SER A 60 10.64 -13.26 -8.73
CA SER A 60 11.98 -12.78 -8.39
C SER A 60 12.12 -11.24 -8.46
N ILE A 61 11.36 -10.56 -9.33
CA ILE A 61 11.50 -9.11 -9.55
C ILE A 61 10.55 -8.33 -8.63
N PHE A 62 9.34 -8.85 -8.37
CA PHE A 62 8.40 -8.25 -7.43
C PHE A 62 8.93 -8.27 -5.98
N ASN A 63 9.61 -9.36 -5.59
CA ASN A 63 10.26 -9.50 -4.29
C ASN A 63 11.36 -8.46 -4.02
N ASN A 64 11.96 -7.90 -5.07
CA ASN A 64 13.10 -6.96 -4.94
C ASN A 64 12.70 -5.49 -4.82
N THR A 65 11.44 -5.13 -5.15
CA THR A 65 11.10 -3.70 -5.32
C THR A 65 9.99 -3.22 -4.39
N PHE A 66 9.06 -4.08 -3.95
CA PHE A 66 7.95 -3.60 -3.11
C PHE A 66 7.69 -4.39 -1.83
N LEU A 67 7.90 -5.71 -1.75
CA LEU A 67 7.62 -6.46 -0.51
C LEU A 67 8.56 -7.67 -0.30
N PRO A 68 9.79 -7.48 0.20
CA PRO A 68 10.65 -8.57 0.67
C PRO A 68 10.00 -9.40 1.79
N ALA A 69 9.07 -8.80 2.55
CA ALA A 69 8.44 -9.38 3.73
C ALA A 69 7.52 -10.59 3.44
N TYR A 70 7.11 -10.74 2.18
CA TYR A 70 6.16 -11.77 1.77
C TYR A 70 6.79 -12.84 0.87
N SER A 71 8.08 -12.74 0.55
CA SER A 71 8.76 -13.72 -0.30
C SER A 71 8.70 -15.13 0.31
N GLY A 72 8.00 -16.06 -0.36
CA GLY A 72 7.93 -17.49 0.03
C GLY A 72 6.77 -17.86 0.96
N MET A 73 5.86 -16.95 1.25
CA MET A 73 4.66 -17.24 2.04
C MET A 73 3.59 -17.96 1.21
N HIS A 74 2.86 -18.89 1.82
CA HIS A 74 1.82 -19.67 1.12
C HIS A 74 0.56 -18.83 0.90
N LYS A 75 -0.19 -19.12 -0.17
CA LYS A 75 -1.45 -18.46 -0.51
C LYS A 75 -2.38 -18.29 0.69
N ASP A 76 -2.61 -19.35 1.44
CA ASP A 76 -3.57 -19.38 2.54
C ASP A 76 -3.15 -18.51 3.73
N GLU A 77 -1.84 -18.42 3.99
CA GLU A 77 -1.28 -17.57 5.06
C GLU A 77 -1.54 -16.09 4.78
N TYR A 78 -1.50 -15.68 3.51
CA TYR A 78 -1.87 -14.30 3.12
C TYR A 78 -3.34 -14.00 3.35
N TYR A 79 -4.24 -14.92 2.97
CA TYR A 79 -5.67 -14.72 3.22
C TYR A 79 -5.94 -14.61 4.73
N GLU A 80 -5.24 -15.39 5.55
CA GLU A 80 -5.35 -15.29 7.00
C GLU A 80 -4.89 -13.92 7.52
N ILE A 81 -3.75 -13.40 7.04
CA ILE A 81 -3.24 -12.06 7.40
C ILE A 81 -4.22 -10.98 6.96
N ALA A 82 -4.75 -11.10 5.74
CA ALA A 82 -5.70 -10.16 5.18
C ALA A 82 -7.00 -10.09 5.99
N GLU A 83 -7.56 -11.25 6.32
CA GLU A 83 -8.72 -11.34 7.20
C GLU A 83 -8.43 -10.75 8.58
N LYS A 84 -7.27 -11.03 9.17
CA LYS A 84 -6.86 -10.48 10.46
C LYS A 84 -6.76 -8.95 10.40
N ALA A 85 -6.22 -8.39 9.32
CA ALA A 85 -6.11 -6.95 9.13
C ALA A 85 -7.49 -6.27 9.06
N ILE A 86 -8.41 -6.84 8.28
CA ILE A 86 -9.80 -6.34 8.21
C ILE A 86 -10.50 -6.46 9.56
N LYS A 87 -10.44 -7.63 10.21
CA LYS A 87 -11.03 -7.85 11.54
C LYS A 87 -10.48 -6.84 12.56
N LEU A 88 -9.19 -6.48 12.48
CA LEU A 88 -8.59 -5.48 13.34
C LEU A 88 -9.13 -4.05 13.07
N ALA A 89 -9.38 -3.70 11.81
CA ALA A 89 -9.99 -2.42 11.44
C ALA A 89 -11.46 -2.34 11.87
N GLU A 90 -12.23 -3.41 11.66
CA GLU A 90 -13.67 -3.51 11.98
C GLU A 90 -13.97 -3.30 13.48
N ARG A 91 -13.01 -3.56 14.37
CA ARG A 91 -13.15 -3.29 15.81
C ARG A 91 -13.51 -1.84 16.15
N ARG A 92 -13.17 -0.88 15.27
CA ARG A 92 -13.32 0.55 15.60
C ARG A 92 -13.58 1.49 14.43
N ILE A 93 -13.27 1.14 13.18
CA ILE A 93 -13.32 2.10 12.05
C ILE A 93 -14.69 2.77 11.89
N SER A 94 -15.78 2.03 12.09
CA SER A 94 -17.14 2.55 12.03
C SER A 94 -17.49 3.39 13.27
N ARG A 95 -17.16 2.91 14.47
CA ARG A 95 -17.38 3.63 15.74
C ARG A 95 -16.64 4.96 15.79
N ASP A 96 -15.44 4.99 15.23
CA ASP A 96 -14.61 6.19 15.13
C ASP A 96 -15.04 7.12 13.99
N GLN A 97 -16.17 6.84 13.32
CA GLN A 97 -16.73 7.65 12.25
C GLN A 97 -15.80 7.79 11.03
N TRP A 98 -15.15 6.69 10.62
CA TRP A 98 -14.38 6.61 9.36
C TRP A 98 -13.32 7.71 9.21
N PRO A 99 -12.36 7.78 10.13
CA PRO A 99 -11.33 8.82 10.08
C PRO A 99 -10.40 8.65 8.87
N GLU A 100 -9.83 9.75 8.41
CA GLU A 100 -8.83 9.82 7.34
C GLU A 100 -7.55 9.05 7.69
N TYR A 101 -7.05 9.24 8.92
CA TYR A 101 -5.87 8.56 9.45
C TYR A 101 -5.89 8.44 10.98
N TYR A 102 -4.97 7.64 11.51
CA TYR A 102 -4.73 7.36 12.93
C TYR A 102 -3.28 7.67 13.31
N ASP A 103 -3.10 8.19 14.53
CA ASP A 103 -1.80 8.56 15.06
C ASP A 103 -1.25 7.53 16.05
N THR A 104 0.03 7.69 16.39
CA THR A 104 0.87 6.89 17.27
C THR A 104 1.44 5.62 16.64
N LYS A 105 2.52 5.13 17.25
CA LYS A 105 3.21 3.89 16.84
C LYS A 105 2.26 2.69 16.72
N ARG A 106 1.21 2.64 17.55
CA ARG A 106 0.20 1.56 17.55
C ARG A 106 -1.17 1.97 16.97
N ALA A 107 -1.28 3.13 16.33
CA ALA A 107 -2.54 3.61 15.74
C ALA A 107 -3.72 3.63 16.72
N ARG A 108 -3.46 4.03 17.99
CA ARG A 108 -4.45 4.00 19.07
C ARG A 108 -5.38 5.21 19.08
N PHE A 109 -4.92 6.34 18.56
CA PHE A 109 -5.69 7.59 18.57
C PHE A 109 -6.13 7.94 17.14
N ILE A 110 -7.33 8.53 17.02
CA ILE A 110 -7.74 9.18 15.77
C ILE A 110 -6.71 10.28 15.48
N GLY A 111 -6.35 10.44 14.20
CA GLY A 111 -5.31 11.37 13.80
C GLY A 111 -5.60 12.79 14.27
N LYS A 112 -4.57 13.52 14.68
CA LYS A 112 -4.67 14.86 15.29
C LYS A 112 -5.51 15.85 14.48
N GLN A 113 -5.45 15.76 13.15
CA GLN A 113 -6.20 16.60 12.21
C GLN A 113 -7.01 15.75 11.23
N SER A 114 -7.41 14.55 11.65
CA SER A 114 -8.12 13.58 10.82
C SER A 114 -9.54 14.05 10.54
N ARG A 115 -9.91 14.10 9.26
CA ARG A 115 -11.32 14.29 8.88
C ARG A 115 -12.11 13.01 9.12
N LEU A 116 -13.36 13.16 9.57
CA LEU A 116 -14.30 12.05 9.74
C LEU A 116 -15.08 11.83 8.45
N PHE A 117 -15.66 10.64 8.31
CA PHE A 117 -16.44 10.22 7.14
C PHE A 117 -15.66 10.34 5.83
N GLN A 118 -14.36 10.05 5.90
CA GLN A 118 -13.48 10.25 4.78
C GLN A 118 -13.72 9.18 3.70
N THR A 119 -14.06 9.63 2.49
CA THR A 119 -14.53 8.77 1.38
C THR A 119 -13.57 7.61 1.08
N TRP A 120 -12.26 7.87 0.98
CA TRP A 120 -11.29 6.81 0.67
C TRP A 120 -11.08 5.79 1.81
N SER A 121 -11.43 6.14 3.05
CA SER A 121 -11.34 5.22 4.20
C SER A 121 -12.49 4.23 4.13
N ILE A 122 -13.68 4.72 3.77
CA ILE A 122 -14.88 3.90 3.54
C ILE A 122 -14.69 3.04 2.30
N ALA A 123 -14.34 3.64 1.17
CA ALA A 123 -14.13 2.94 -0.10
C ALA A 123 -13.04 1.88 0.02
N GLY A 124 -11.91 2.22 0.66
CA GLY A 124 -10.83 1.27 0.87
C GLY A 124 -11.26 0.06 1.69
N TYR A 125 -11.98 0.27 2.78
CA TYR A 125 -12.55 -0.85 3.55
C TYR A 125 -13.50 -1.73 2.72
N LEU A 126 -14.39 -1.13 1.94
CA LEU A 126 -15.35 -1.88 1.10
C LEU A 126 -14.64 -2.69 0.02
N VAL A 127 -13.68 -2.08 -0.69
CA VAL A 127 -12.90 -2.75 -1.73
C VAL A 127 -12.12 -3.92 -1.13
N SER A 128 -11.51 -3.77 0.05
CA SER A 128 -10.86 -4.87 0.77
C SER A 128 -11.78 -6.07 1.01
N LYS A 129 -13.03 -5.83 1.43
CA LYS A 129 -14.02 -6.89 1.65
C LYS A 129 -14.41 -7.57 0.35
N LEU A 130 -14.61 -6.79 -0.71
CA LEU A 130 -14.96 -7.30 -2.04
C LEU A 130 -13.84 -8.16 -2.63
N LEU A 131 -12.58 -7.76 -2.47
CA LEU A 131 -11.42 -8.50 -2.95
C LEU A 131 -11.17 -9.79 -2.16
N LEU A 132 -11.43 -9.80 -0.85
CA LEU A 132 -11.41 -11.04 -0.07
C LEU A 132 -12.49 -12.02 -0.51
N ALA A 133 -13.69 -11.52 -0.79
CA ALA A 133 -14.80 -12.35 -1.26
C ALA A 133 -14.58 -12.85 -2.70
N ASN A 134 -13.99 -12.02 -3.56
CA ASN A 134 -13.68 -12.37 -4.95
C ASN A 134 -12.28 -11.86 -5.36
N PRO A 135 -11.23 -12.67 -5.15
CA PRO A 135 -9.86 -12.30 -5.50
C PRO A 135 -9.64 -12.03 -6.99
N SER A 136 -10.48 -12.61 -7.87
CA SER A 136 -10.35 -12.40 -9.32
C SER A 136 -10.64 -10.96 -9.74
N GLY A 137 -11.37 -10.19 -8.91
CA GLY A 137 -11.63 -8.77 -9.13
C GLY A 137 -10.37 -7.90 -9.13
N ALA A 138 -9.26 -8.37 -8.54
CA ALA A 138 -7.98 -7.67 -8.55
C ALA A 138 -7.45 -7.43 -9.99
N LYS A 139 -7.84 -8.27 -10.96
CA LYS A 139 -7.47 -8.11 -12.37
C LYS A 139 -7.94 -6.78 -12.98
N MET A 140 -9.00 -6.18 -12.44
CA MET A 140 -9.48 -4.87 -12.87
C MET A 140 -8.53 -3.73 -12.47
N LEU A 141 -7.69 -3.95 -11.45
CA LEU A 141 -6.82 -2.94 -10.85
C LEU A 141 -5.37 -3.05 -11.35
N VAL A 142 -5.07 -4.09 -12.14
CA VAL A 142 -3.75 -4.40 -12.64
C VAL A 142 -3.73 -4.30 -14.15
N ASN A 143 -2.75 -3.58 -14.67
CA ASN A 143 -2.46 -3.54 -16.10
C ASN A 143 -1.09 -4.14 -16.38
N GLU A 144 -0.94 -4.76 -17.56
CA GLU A 144 0.38 -5.14 -18.07
C GLU A 144 1.08 -3.88 -18.61
N GLU A 145 2.32 -3.63 -18.21
CA GLU A 145 3.13 -2.56 -18.81
C GLU A 145 3.34 -2.81 -20.32
N ASP A 146 3.14 -1.77 -21.13
CA ASP A 146 3.54 -1.77 -22.53
C ASP A 146 5.08 -1.62 -22.63
N PRO A 147 5.80 -2.66 -23.11
CA PRO A 147 7.25 -2.63 -23.18
C PRO A 147 7.79 -1.56 -24.13
N GLU A 148 7.03 -1.15 -25.15
CA GLU A 148 7.44 -0.08 -26.07
C GLU A 148 7.38 1.27 -25.36
N LEU A 149 6.32 1.52 -24.61
CA LEU A 149 6.11 2.77 -23.86
C LEU A 149 7.16 2.93 -22.74
N VAL A 150 7.47 1.84 -22.02
CA VAL A 150 8.52 1.83 -20.98
C VAL A 150 9.89 2.12 -21.57
N ASN A 151 10.24 1.50 -22.70
CA ASN A 151 11.52 1.72 -23.35
C ASN A 151 11.65 3.13 -23.93
N ALA A 152 10.57 3.69 -24.48
CA ALA A 152 10.53 5.07 -24.96
C ALA A 152 10.85 6.06 -23.83
N LEU A 153 10.19 5.94 -22.67
CA LEU A 153 10.42 6.82 -21.51
C LEU A 153 11.85 6.69 -20.93
N ILE A 154 12.42 5.47 -20.91
CA ILE A 154 13.80 5.26 -20.44
C ILE A 154 14.80 5.87 -21.44
N SER A 155 14.58 5.68 -22.73
CA SER A 155 15.46 6.20 -23.80
C SER A 155 15.45 7.73 -23.90
N ALA A 156 14.36 8.38 -23.48
CA ALA A 156 14.25 9.83 -23.42
C ALA A 156 15.09 10.46 -22.28
N ASN A 157 15.60 9.65 -21.34
CA ASN A 157 16.46 10.12 -20.26
C ASN A 157 17.95 10.03 -20.65
N PRO A 158 18.65 11.16 -20.90
CA PRO A 158 20.02 11.16 -21.42
C PRO A 158 21.06 10.53 -20.48
N ARG A 159 20.72 10.30 -19.21
CA ARG A 159 21.59 9.67 -18.20
C ARG A 159 21.43 8.14 -18.08
N ARG A 160 20.46 7.51 -18.75
CA ARG A 160 20.20 6.06 -18.65
C ARG A 160 20.12 5.41 -20.04
N LYS A 161 21.27 5.07 -20.61
CA LYS A 161 21.38 4.28 -21.87
C LYS A 161 21.34 2.76 -21.61
N ARG A 162 20.41 2.26 -20.80
CA ARG A 162 20.20 0.80 -20.65
C ARG A 162 18.80 0.44 -21.09
N VAL A 163 18.70 -0.27 -22.21
CA VAL A 163 17.48 -0.93 -22.67
C VAL A 163 17.10 -1.98 -21.63
N ARG A 164 15.91 -1.88 -21.04
CA ARG A 164 15.38 -2.98 -20.23
C ARG A 164 14.90 -4.06 -21.20
N LYS A 165 15.33 -5.31 -21.00
CA LYS A 165 14.71 -6.45 -21.69
C LYS A 165 13.20 -6.40 -21.41
N ALA A 166 12.39 -6.52 -22.45
CA ALA A 166 10.94 -6.47 -22.35
C ALA A 166 10.44 -7.60 -21.43
N PHE A 167 10.09 -7.24 -20.20
CA PHE A 167 9.38 -8.13 -19.28
C PHE A 167 8.04 -7.46 -19.01
N ARG A 168 6.95 -8.19 -19.24
CA ARG A 168 5.60 -7.74 -18.88
C ARG A 168 5.51 -7.74 -17.38
N GLN A 169 5.52 -6.55 -16.77
CA GLN A 169 5.33 -6.41 -15.33
C GLN A 169 3.89 -5.98 -15.07
N PRO A 170 3.15 -6.72 -14.22
CA PRO A 170 1.85 -6.26 -13.75
C PRO A 170 2.07 -5.04 -12.84
N LEU A 171 1.49 -3.90 -13.20
CA LEU A 171 1.43 -2.72 -12.35
C LEU A 171 0.03 -2.51 -11.81
N ILE A 172 -0.07 -2.16 -10.53
CA ILE A 172 -1.31 -1.64 -9.95
C ILE A 172 -1.42 -0.17 -10.36
N VAL A 173 -2.56 0.20 -10.94
CA VAL A 173 -2.86 1.61 -11.20
C VAL A 173 -3.28 2.26 -9.89
N TYR A 174 -2.40 3.11 -9.34
CA TYR A 174 -2.72 3.91 -8.18
C TYR A 174 -3.58 5.11 -8.59
N PHE A 175 -4.80 5.17 -8.08
CA PHE A 175 -5.58 6.41 -8.02
C PHE A 175 -5.34 7.01 -6.63
N MET A 176 -4.56 8.07 -6.53
CA MET A 176 -4.48 8.94 -5.35
C MET A 176 -5.16 10.27 -5.64
#